data_AF-A0A927DKP7-F1
#
_entry.id   AF-A0A927DKP7-F1
#
_cell.length_a   1.000
_cell.length_b   1.000
_cell.length_c   1.000
_cell.angle_alpha   90.00
_cell.angle_beta   90.00
_cell.angle_gamma   90.00
#
_symmetry.space_group_name_H-M   'P 1'
#
loop_
_entity.id
_entity.type
_entity.pdbx_description
1 polymer ?
#
loop_
_entity_poly.entity_id
_entity_poly.type
_entity_poly.pdbx_seq_one_letter_code
_entity_poly.pdbx_strand_id
1 'polypeptide(L)' 'MENPASLLRRLNPCCARAMEGAASLCQTRAHAEILPEHWLLKLLEQGKAI' A
#
# COMPACT_ATOMS: atom_id res chain seq x y z
N MET A 1 -22.62 2.68 7.97
CA MET A 1 -21.23 2.95 7.52
C MET A 1 -20.73 1.73 6.78
N GLU A 2 -20.30 1.90 5.53
CA GLU A 2 -19.65 0.81 4.80
C GLU A 2 -18.31 0.46 5.47
N ASN A 3 -17.98 -0.83 5.51
CA ASN A 3 -16.73 -1.30 6.11
C ASN A 3 -15.56 -0.87 5.20
N PRO A 4 -14.59 -0.06 5.67
CA PRO A 4 -13.47 0.39 4.84
C PRO A 4 -12.61 -0.77 4.31
N ALA A 5 -12.59 -1.92 5.00
CA ALA A 5 -11.92 -3.13 4.51
C ALA A 5 -12.55 -3.69 3.22
N SER A 6 -13.81 -3.34 2.91
CA SER A 6 -14.46 -3.73 1.65
C SER A 6 -13.81 -3.09 0.43
N LEU A 7 -13.24 -1.88 0.56
CA LEU A 7 -12.52 -1.21 -0.52
C LEU A 7 -11.19 -1.88 -0.83
N LEU A 8 -10.50 -2.38 0.20
CA LEU A 8 -9.22 -3.10 0.03
C LEU A 8 -9.39 -4.37 -0.82
N ARG A 9 -10.54 -5.05 -0.73
CA ARG A 9 -10.85 -6.25 -1.53
C ARG A 9 -11.05 -5.96 -3.02
N ARG A 10 -11.22 -4.68 -3.40
CA ARG A 10 -11.39 -4.25 -4.80
C ARG A 10 -10.05 -3.96 -5.50
N LEU A 11 -8.96 -3.93 -4.74
CA LEU A 11 -7.63 -3.73 -5.31
C LEU A 11 -7.24 -4.94 -6.17
N ASN A 12 -6.60 -4.67 -7.31
CA ASN A 12 -5.92 -5.74 -8.04
C ASN A 12 -4.73 -6.30 -7.21
N PRO A 13 -4.22 -7.49 -7.52
CA PRO A 13 -3.16 -8.12 -6.73
C PRO A 13 -1.86 -7.29 -6.60
N CYS A 14 -1.50 -6.51 -7.62
CA CYS A 14 -0.32 -5.64 -7.59
C CYS A 14 -0.51 -4.51 -6.56
N CYS A 15 -1.65 -3.83 -6.63
CA CYS A 15 -2.03 -2.77 -5.72
C CYS A 15 -2.14 -3.26 -4.27
N ALA A 16 -2.70 -4.45 -4.06
CA ALA A 16 -2.81 -5.07 -2.74
C ALA A 16 -1.42 -5.36 -2.12
N ARG A 17 -0.50 -5.98 -2.88
CA ARG A 17 0.88 -6.19 -2.42
C ARG A 17 1.62 -4.88 -2.13
N ALA A 18 1.40 -3.86 -2.95
CA ALA A 18 2.00 -2.55 -2.69
C ALA A 18 1.47 -1.93 -1.39
N MET A 19 0.19 -2.15 -1.07
CA MET A 19 -0.40 -1.66 0.17
C MET A 19 0.18 -2.36 1.40
N GLU A 20 0.37 -3.68 1.34
CA GLU A 20 1.05 -4.44 2.39
C GLU A 20 2.49 -3.94 2.61
N GLY A 21 3.24 -3.71 1.52
CA GLY A 21 4.58 -3.14 1.59
C GLY A 21 4.61 -1.74 2.21
N ALA A 22 3.60 -0.91 1.94
CA ALA A 22 3.50 0.44 2.51
C ALA A 22 3.18 0.40 4.01
N ALA A 23 2.31 -0.53 4.44
CA ALA A 23 2.05 -0.79 5.84
C ALA A 23 3.31 -1.27 6.59
N SER A 24 4.06 -2.19 6.00
CA SER A 24 5.33 -2.68 6.57
C SER A 24 6.39 -1.57 6.66
N LEU A 25 6.47 -0.70 5.65
CA LEU A 25 7.35 0.48 5.69
C LEU A 25 6.99 1.44 6.83
N CYS A 26 5.71 1.75 6.99
CA CYS A 26 5.24 2.64 8.06
C CYS A 26 5.53 2.03 9.44
N GLN A 27 5.27 0.74 9.63
CA GLN A 27 5.58 0.02 10.86
C GLN A 27 7.07 0.08 11.19
N THR A 28 7.95 -0.17 10.21
CA THR A 28 9.41 -0.14 10.40
C THR A 28 9.91 1.25 10.81
N ARG A 29 9.23 2.32 10.37
CA ARG A 29 9.61 3.71 10.66
C ARG A 29 8.80 4.34 11.80
N ALA A 30 7.94 3.57 12.46
CA ALA A 30 6.99 4.06 13.47
C ALA A 30 6.11 5.24 12.98
N HIS A 31 5.76 5.26 11.69
CA HIS A 31 4.78 6.21 11.16
C HIS A 31 3.37 5.75 11.54
N ALA A 32 2.56 6.66 12.10
CA ALA A 32 1.22 6.35 12.59
C ALA A 32 0.19 6.14 11.47
N GLU A 33 0.43 6.71 10.28
CA GLU A 33 -0.51 6.71 9.17
C GLU A 33 0.15 6.24 7.88
N ILE A 34 -0.60 5.46 7.10
CA ILE A 34 -0.20 5.06 5.74
C ILE A 34 -0.76 6.09 4.77
N LEU A 35 0.10 7.03 4.36
CA LEU A 35 -0.24 8.05 3.38
C LEU A 35 -0.10 7.55 1.92
N PRO A 36 -0.77 8.17 0.93
CA PRO A 36 -0.68 7.79 -0.48
C PRO A 36 0.75 7.71 -1.03
N GLU A 37 1.67 8.53 -0.54
CA GLU A 37 3.08 8.56 -0.94
C GLU A 37 3.80 7.25 -0.60
N HIS A 38 3.50 6.65 0.55
CA HIS A 38 4.07 5.35 0.93
C HIS A 38 3.59 4.25 -0.01
N TRP A 39 2.34 4.33 -0.47
CA TRP A 39 1.78 3.36 -1.40
C TRP A 39 2.32 3.54 -2.82
N LEU A 40 2.39 4.77 -3.30
CA LEU A 40 2.98 5.12 -4.60
C LEU A 40 4.45 4.68 -4.67
N LEU A 41 5.23 4.89 -3.60
CA LEU A 41 6.60 4.40 -3.52
C LEU A 41 6.66 2.88 -3.75
N LYS A 42 5.78 2.10 -3.10
CA LYS A 42 5.73 0.64 -3.27
C LYS A 42 5.20 0.18 -4.62
N LEU A 43 4.34 0.96 -5.27
CA LEU A 43 3.91 0.70 -6.65
C LEU A 43 5.08 0.90 -7.62
N LEU A 44 5.87 1.96 -7.43
CA LEU A 44 7.05 2.25 -8.26
C LEU A 44 8.16 1.21 -8.07
N GLU A 45 8.41 0.75 -6.84
CA GLU A 45 9.36 -0.34 -6.55
C GLU A 45 8.98 -1.66 -7.25
N GLN A 46 7.69 -1.92 -7.47
CA GLN A 46 7.22 -3.09 -8.22
C GLN A 46 7.32 -2.92 -9.74
N GLY A 47 7.51 -1.69 -10.22
CA GLY A 47 7.74 -1.41 -11.63
C GLY A 47 9.03 -2.07 -12.08
N LYS A 48 8.96 -2.88 -13.14
CA LYS A 48 10.17 -3.37 -13.82
C LYS A 48 10.93 -2.15 -14.34
N ALA A 49 12.19 -2.01 -13.95
CA ALA A 49 13.13 -1.19 -14.69
C ALA A 49 13.15 -1.71 -16.14
N ILE A 50 12.83 -0.82 -17.07
CA ILE A 50 12.97 -1.03 -18.52
C ILE A 50 14.43 -1.24 -18.90
#